data_AF-A0A1J0EER1-F1
#
_entry.id   AF-A0A1J0EER1-F1
#
_cell.length_a   1.000
_cell.length_b   1.000
_cell.length_c   1.000
_cell.angle_alpha   90.00
_cell.angle_beta   90.00
_cell.angle_gamma   90.00
#
_symmetry.space_group_name_H-M   'P 1'
#
loop_
_entity.id
_entity.type
_entity.pdbx_description
1 polymer ?
#
loop_
_entity_poly.entity_id
_entity_poly.type
_entity_poly.pdbx_seq_one_letter_code
_entity_poly.pdbx_strand_id
1 'polypeptide(L)'
;MSLYLYLNEHWHADAWVAGGLIPINPASTYKSMERAGIFTPDENLIHKSVVDIRSLRGCVDVNPALGTRGLTMIGCEIDGVPIPDFFNADYYEDDGLILSFSSRLTGDLARKMKKKACVKIIDIEGLRRHLDETLGAQSTAGFCEYTGDHQRNHFLKSELDSWQAEYRLFWPIRERVEVQLRPGIAELVCTW
;
A
#
# COMPACT_ATOMS: atom_id res chain seq x y z
N MET A 1 15.91 -2.10 14.11
CA MET A 1 15.25 -2.91 13.06
C MET A 1 15.60 -2.28 11.73
N SER A 2 15.93 -3.07 10.71
CA SER A 2 16.33 -2.55 9.38
C SER A 2 15.15 -2.56 8.42
N LEU A 3 15.04 -1.54 7.58
CA LEU A 3 14.07 -1.47 6.48
C LEU A 3 14.82 -1.41 5.15
N TYR A 4 14.26 -2.09 4.16
CA TYR A 4 14.87 -2.31 2.86
C TYR A 4 13.93 -1.85 1.76
N LEU A 5 14.45 -1.15 0.78
CA LEU A 5 13.69 -0.76 -0.41
C LEU A 5 14.21 -1.55 -1.61
N TYR A 6 13.30 -2.27 -2.26
CA TYR A 6 13.61 -3.05 -3.45
C TYR A 6 13.21 -2.27 -4.72
N LEU A 7 14.18 -2.08 -5.61
CA LEU A 7 14.12 -1.14 -6.72
C LEU A 7 14.12 -1.86 -8.07
N ASN A 8 13.38 -1.29 -9.03
CA ASN A 8 13.28 -1.84 -10.38
C ASN A 8 14.54 -1.60 -11.22
N GLU A 9 15.30 -0.55 -10.94
CA GLU A 9 16.45 -0.12 -11.74
C GLU A 9 17.64 0.21 -10.85
N HIS A 10 18.87 -0.02 -11.34
CA HIS A 10 20.09 0.28 -10.58
C HIS A 10 20.26 1.78 -10.32
N TRP A 11 19.94 2.63 -11.30
CA TRP A 11 20.06 4.08 -11.17
C TRP A 11 19.14 4.66 -10.08
N HIS A 12 18.02 4.00 -9.78
CA HIS A 12 17.20 4.38 -8.62
C HIS A 12 18.00 4.19 -7.32
N ALA A 13 18.80 3.12 -7.21
CA ALA A 13 19.58 2.88 -6.01
C ALA A 13 20.63 3.97 -5.81
N ASP A 14 21.25 4.46 -6.89
CA ASP A 14 22.19 5.57 -6.84
C ASP A 14 21.53 6.84 -6.29
N ALA A 15 20.31 7.17 -6.75
CA ALA A 15 19.56 8.31 -6.23
C ALA A 15 19.23 8.18 -4.72
N TRP A 16 18.96 6.96 -4.25
CA TRP A 16 18.72 6.68 -2.84
C TRP A 16 19.97 6.79 -1.96
N VAL A 17 21.15 6.46 -2.51
CA VAL A 17 22.42 6.44 -1.77
C VAL A 17 23.12 7.80 -1.84
N ALA A 18 23.33 8.33 -3.04
CA ALA A 18 24.06 9.57 -3.29
C ALA A 18 23.16 10.83 -3.24
N GLY A 19 21.86 10.66 -3.05
CA GLY A 19 20.88 11.73 -3.21
C GLY A 19 20.53 11.92 -4.68
N GLY A 20 19.28 12.28 -4.94
CA GLY A 20 18.74 12.37 -6.29
C GLY A 20 17.23 12.55 -6.28
N LEU A 21 16.67 12.80 -7.45
CA LEU A 21 15.22 12.83 -7.62
C LEU A 21 14.67 11.40 -7.63
N ILE A 22 13.66 11.16 -6.80
CA ILE A 22 12.89 9.91 -6.81
C ILE A 22 11.41 10.20 -7.11
N PRO A 23 10.73 9.34 -7.86
CA PRO A 23 9.29 9.42 -7.98
C PRO A 23 8.62 8.74 -6.78
N ILE A 24 7.61 9.38 -6.22
CA ILE A 24 6.64 8.77 -5.32
C ILE A 24 5.31 8.75 -6.07
N ASN A 25 4.75 7.55 -6.23
CA ASN A 25 3.54 7.34 -7.01
C ASN A 25 2.33 7.13 -6.08
N PRO A 26 1.13 7.50 -6.53
CA PRO A 26 -0.10 7.14 -5.82
C PRO A 26 -0.31 5.62 -5.87
N ALA A 27 -0.95 5.07 -4.84
CA ALA A 27 -1.23 3.64 -4.69
C ALA A 27 -1.96 3.04 -5.91
N SER A 28 -2.87 3.80 -6.52
CA SER A 28 -3.56 3.41 -7.76
C SER A 28 -2.64 3.10 -8.94
N THR A 29 -1.43 3.68 -8.97
CA THR A 29 -0.43 3.40 -10.02
C THR A 29 -0.07 1.91 -10.04
N TYR A 30 0.07 1.31 -8.85
CA TYR A 30 0.49 -0.08 -8.70
C TYR A 30 -0.62 -1.06 -9.14
N LYS A 31 -1.90 -0.69 -8.95
CA LYS A 31 -3.05 -1.43 -9.49
C LYS A 31 -3.05 -1.50 -11.02
N SER A 32 -2.64 -0.44 -11.70
CA SER A 32 -2.53 -0.47 -13.17
C SER A 32 -1.42 -1.41 -13.67
N MET A 33 -0.34 -1.55 -12.89
CA MET A 33 0.80 -2.44 -13.19
C MET A 33 0.51 -3.91 -12.84
N GLU A 34 -0.49 -4.15 -12.00
CA GLU A 34 -0.95 -5.47 -11.55
C GLU A 34 -1.42 -6.38 -12.71
N ARG A 35 -1.89 -5.79 -13.82
CA ARG A 35 -2.18 -6.54 -15.06
C ARG A 35 -0.95 -7.25 -15.65
N ALA A 36 0.23 -7.08 -15.05
CA ALA A 36 1.49 -7.74 -15.38
C ALA A 36 2.17 -8.51 -14.21
N GLY A 37 1.52 -8.75 -13.07
CA GLY A 37 2.05 -9.59 -11.97
C GLY A 37 2.14 -8.93 -10.58
N ILE A 38 3.33 -9.01 -9.94
CA ILE A 38 3.78 -8.77 -8.54
C ILE A 38 3.10 -7.70 -7.65
N PHE A 39 2.28 -6.82 -8.19
CA PHE A 39 1.63 -5.73 -7.45
C PHE A 39 0.37 -6.23 -6.72
N THR A 40 0.00 -5.57 -5.61
CA THR A 40 -1.18 -5.96 -4.84
C THR A 40 -2.40 -5.10 -5.29
N PRO A 41 -3.52 -5.71 -5.74
CA PRO A 41 -4.69 -5.00 -6.31
C PRO A 41 -5.39 -3.99 -5.40
N ASP A 42 -5.18 -4.14 -4.10
CA ASP A 42 -6.02 -3.59 -3.04
C ASP A 42 -5.29 -2.53 -2.20
N GLU A 43 -4.12 -2.04 -2.65
CA GLU A 43 -3.35 -1.05 -1.90
C GLU A 43 -4.12 0.26 -1.66
N ASN A 44 -5.05 0.59 -2.55
CA ASN A 44 -5.93 1.74 -2.43
C ASN A 44 -7.38 1.36 -2.04
N LEU A 45 -7.66 0.09 -1.75
CA LEU A 45 -9.00 -0.38 -1.40
C LEU A 45 -9.20 -0.28 0.12
N ILE A 46 -10.26 0.42 0.52
CA ILE A 46 -10.75 0.41 1.89
C ILE A 46 -11.98 -0.50 1.94
N HIS A 47 -11.86 -1.60 2.67
CA HIS A 47 -12.95 -2.51 2.98
C HIS A 47 -12.99 -2.73 4.48
N LYS A 48 -13.91 -2.02 5.15
CA LYS A 48 -14.12 -2.14 6.60
C LYS A 48 -15.56 -2.54 6.84
N SER A 49 -15.78 -3.79 7.21
CA SER A 49 -17.13 -4.31 7.48
C SER A 49 -17.02 -5.63 8.23
N VAL A 50 -18.02 -5.90 9.08
CA VAL A 50 -18.17 -7.19 9.78
C VAL A 50 -18.54 -8.33 8.82
N VAL A 51 -19.04 -8.01 7.63
CA VAL A 51 -19.35 -8.97 6.55
C VAL A 51 -18.62 -8.60 5.26
N ASP A 52 -18.30 -9.58 4.42
CA ASP A 52 -17.80 -9.31 3.07
C ASP A 52 -18.94 -8.71 2.24
N ILE A 53 -18.94 -7.38 2.07
CA ILE A 53 -19.96 -6.65 1.32
C ILE A 53 -20.07 -7.17 -0.13
N ARG A 54 -19.00 -7.72 -0.69
CA ARG A 54 -19.01 -8.28 -2.05
C ARG A 54 -19.80 -9.59 -2.11
N SER A 55 -19.96 -10.30 -0.99
CA SER A 55 -20.83 -11.47 -0.93
C SER A 55 -22.32 -11.11 -1.09
N LEU A 56 -22.68 -9.83 -0.92
CA LEU A 56 -24.04 -9.32 -1.15
C LEU A 56 -24.34 -9.05 -2.63
N ARG A 57 -23.39 -9.31 -3.53
CA ARG A 57 -23.58 -9.10 -4.97
C ARG A 57 -24.76 -9.94 -5.48
N GLY A 58 -25.68 -9.27 -6.18
CA GLY A 58 -26.97 -9.82 -6.60
C GLY A 58 -28.13 -9.31 -5.74
N CYS A 59 -27.85 -8.88 -4.51
CA CYS A 59 -28.79 -8.18 -3.63
C CYS A 59 -28.55 -6.67 -3.66
N VAL A 60 -27.28 -6.29 -3.48
CA VAL A 60 -26.81 -4.90 -3.47
C VAL A 60 -25.53 -4.85 -4.29
N ASP A 61 -25.49 -3.96 -5.28
CA ASP A 61 -24.25 -3.71 -6.03
C ASP A 61 -23.50 -2.56 -5.36
N VAL A 62 -22.37 -2.88 -4.74
CA VAL A 62 -21.52 -1.90 -4.06
C VAL A 62 -20.23 -1.75 -4.85
N ASN A 63 -20.04 -0.57 -5.46
CA ASN A 63 -18.89 -0.27 -6.27
C ASN A 63 -17.92 0.64 -5.48
N PRO A 64 -16.65 0.25 -5.30
CA PRO A 64 -15.72 1.03 -4.49
C PRO A 64 -15.36 2.37 -5.17
N ALA A 65 -15.50 2.48 -6.50
CA ALA A 65 -15.30 3.73 -7.23
C ALA A 65 -16.40 4.77 -6.94
N LEU A 66 -17.57 4.34 -6.44
CA LEU A 66 -18.66 5.24 -6.05
C LEU A 66 -18.51 5.75 -4.61
N GLY A 67 -17.53 5.24 -3.84
CA GLY A 67 -17.19 5.80 -2.54
C GLY A 67 -18.16 5.43 -1.42
N THR A 68 -18.59 4.16 -1.32
CA THR A 68 -19.56 3.75 -0.30
C THR A 68 -18.95 3.84 1.11
N ARG A 69 -19.59 4.62 1.98
CA ARG A 69 -19.15 4.84 3.37
C ARG A 69 -20.33 4.78 4.32
N GLY A 70 -20.12 4.23 5.51
CA GLY A 70 -21.11 4.20 6.59
C GLY A 70 -22.38 3.40 6.26
N LEU A 71 -22.32 2.45 5.33
CA LEU A 71 -23.48 1.66 4.93
C LEU A 71 -23.97 0.79 6.09
N THR A 72 -25.25 0.86 6.38
CA THR A 72 -25.90 0.06 7.43
C THR A 72 -27.14 -0.59 6.86
N MET A 73 -27.27 -1.89 7.04
CA MET A 73 -28.46 -2.67 6.67
C MET A 73 -28.89 -3.49 7.88
N ILE A 74 -30.17 -3.39 8.23
CA ILE A 74 -30.75 -4.04 9.42
C ILE A 74 -32.11 -4.60 9.02
N GLY A 75 -32.34 -5.88 9.27
CA GLY A 75 -33.62 -6.55 9.01
C GLY A 75 -34.01 -6.55 7.54
N CYS A 76 -33.04 -6.55 6.62
CA CYS A 76 -33.32 -6.58 5.19
C CYS A 76 -33.55 -8.01 4.70
N GLU A 77 -34.44 -8.16 3.72
CA GLU A 77 -34.69 -9.42 3.02
C GLU A 77 -34.84 -9.18 1.51
N ILE A 78 -34.48 -10.18 0.71
CA ILE A 78 -34.76 -10.21 -0.74
C ILE A 78 -35.42 -11.53 -1.07
N ASP A 79 -36.58 -11.47 -1.70
CA ASP A 79 -37.41 -12.63 -2.06
C ASP A 79 -37.67 -13.58 -0.86
N GLY A 80 -37.83 -13.00 0.34
CA GLY A 80 -38.07 -13.73 1.59
C GLY A 80 -36.81 -14.39 2.19
N VAL A 81 -35.63 -14.15 1.62
CA VAL A 81 -34.34 -14.59 2.17
C VAL A 81 -33.72 -13.44 2.97
N PRO A 82 -33.43 -13.62 4.27
CA PRO A 82 -32.82 -12.58 5.09
C PRO A 82 -31.38 -12.30 4.64
N ILE A 83 -31.04 -11.01 4.57
CA ILE A 83 -29.68 -10.52 4.35
C ILE A 83 -29.04 -10.29 5.73
N PRO A 84 -27.76 -10.64 5.93
CA PRO A 84 -27.06 -10.37 7.18
C PRO A 84 -27.09 -8.89 7.56
N ASP A 85 -27.34 -8.61 8.84
CA ASP A 85 -27.22 -7.26 9.38
C ASP A 85 -25.75 -6.82 9.41
N PHE A 86 -25.50 -5.56 9.06
CA PHE A 86 -24.19 -4.95 9.21
C PHE A 86 -24.30 -3.43 9.42
N PHE A 87 -23.27 -2.87 10.04
CA PHE A 87 -23.26 -1.50 10.53
C PHE A 87 -22.00 -0.79 10.09
N ASN A 88 -22.13 0.48 9.70
CA ASN A 88 -21.03 1.38 9.36
C ASN A 88 -19.98 0.75 8.43
N ALA A 89 -20.46 0.02 7.43
CA ALA A 89 -19.62 -0.65 6.46
C ALA A 89 -19.07 0.36 5.43
N ASP A 90 -17.75 0.35 5.26
CA ASP A 90 -17.05 1.16 4.27
C ASP A 90 -16.50 0.27 3.16
N TYR A 91 -16.75 0.68 1.92
CA TYR A 91 -16.22 0.06 0.72
C TYR A 91 -15.96 1.12 -0.34
N TYR A 92 -14.71 1.58 -0.41
CA TYR A 92 -14.32 2.66 -1.31
C TYR A 92 -12.85 2.58 -1.71
N GLU A 93 -12.49 3.25 -2.80
CA GLU A 93 -11.09 3.49 -3.14
C GLU A 93 -10.60 4.79 -2.48
N ASP A 94 -9.49 4.69 -1.76
CA ASP A 94 -8.75 5.82 -1.20
C ASP A 94 -7.37 5.84 -1.81
N ASP A 95 -7.02 6.92 -2.49
CA ASP A 95 -5.74 7.01 -3.18
C ASP A 95 -4.85 8.08 -2.56
N GLY A 96 -3.55 7.83 -2.64
CA GLY A 96 -2.54 8.67 -2.03
C GLY A 96 -1.14 8.16 -2.35
N LEU A 97 -0.15 9.04 -2.25
CA LEU A 97 1.26 8.67 -2.38
C LEU A 97 1.60 7.59 -1.37
N ILE A 98 2.22 6.52 -1.84
CA ILE A 98 2.64 5.39 -1.03
C ILE A 98 4.12 5.09 -1.26
N LEU A 99 4.84 4.80 -0.18
CA LEU A 99 6.20 4.30 -0.24
C LEU A 99 6.34 3.10 0.69
N SER A 100 6.59 1.93 0.10
CA SER A 100 6.65 0.65 0.79
C SER A 100 8.09 0.17 0.92
N PHE A 101 8.45 -0.25 2.13
CA PHE A 101 9.71 -0.87 2.49
C PHE A 101 9.45 -2.28 3.00
N SER A 102 10.41 -3.18 2.91
CA SER A 102 10.36 -4.50 3.56
C SER A 102 11.23 -4.51 4.80
N SER A 103 10.77 -5.20 5.84
CA SER A 103 11.60 -5.54 7.00
C SER A 103 12.52 -6.76 6.76
N ARG A 104 12.41 -7.40 5.60
CA ARG A 104 13.16 -8.60 5.25
C ARG A 104 14.12 -8.31 4.10
N LEU A 105 15.33 -8.84 4.22
CA LEU A 105 16.33 -8.84 3.16
C LEU A 105 16.58 -10.27 2.70
N THR A 106 15.91 -10.71 1.64
CA THR A 106 16.20 -12.01 1.00
C THR A 106 16.31 -11.89 -0.51
N GLY A 107 17.18 -12.72 -1.11
CA GLY A 107 17.30 -12.80 -2.57
C GLY A 107 16.06 -13.43 -3.23
N ASP A 108 15.36 -14.31 -2.52
CA ASP A 108 14.08 -14.87 -2.99
C ASP A 108 13.01 -13.79 -3.12
N LEU A 109 12.96 -12.84 -2.17
CA LEU A 109 12.06 -11.70 -2.22
C LEU A 109 12.33 -10.85 -3.46
N ALA A 110 13.59 -10.50 -3.73
CA ALA A 110 13.99 -9.76 -4.93
C ALA A 110 13.60 -10.46 -6.23
N ARG A 111 13.90 -11.77 -6.33
CA ARG A 111 13.58 -12.57 -7.52
C ARG A 111 12.07 -12.66 -7.72
N LYS A 112 11.32 -12.95 -6.65
CA LYS A 112 9.85 -13.01 -6.69
C LYS A 112 9.27 -11.67 -7.13
N MET A 113 9.85 -10.55 -6.67
CA MET A 113 9.44 -9.19 -7.04
C MET A 113 10.08 -8.65 -8.33
N LYS A 114 10.95 -9.42 -9.01
CA LYS A 114 11.73 -9.02 -10.20
C LYS A 114 12.49 -7.70 -10.02
N LYS A 115 13.12 -7.51 -8.85
CA LYS A 115 13.84 -6.28 -8.47
C LYS A 115 15.32 -6.42 -8.79
N LYS A 116 15.94 -5.33 -9.26
CA LYS A 116 17.34 -5.30 -9.72
C LYS A 116 18.32 -4.78 -8.67
N ALA A 117 17.83 -4.00 -7.71
CA ALA A 117 18.66 -3.46 -6.63
C ALA A 117 17.89 -3.40 -5.32
N CYS A 118 18.62 -3.40 -4.21
CA CYS A 118 18.07 -3.18 -2.89
C CYS A 118 18.97 -2.28 -2.07
N VAL A 119 18.36 -1.29 -1.43
CA VAL A 119 19.00 -0.39 -0.50
C VAL A 119 18.43 -0.59 0.90
N LYS A 120 19.24 -0.36 1.93
CA LYS A 120 18.82 -0.31 3.33
C LYS A 120 18.65 1.13 3.73
N ILE A 121 17.52 1.46 4.34
CA ILE A 121 17.27 2.79 4.88
C ILE A 121 18.01 2.93 6.21
N ILE A 122 18.82 3.98 6.33
CA ILE A 122 19.65 4.23 7.53
C ILE A 122 18.79 4.74 8.68
N ASP A 123 17.94 5.73 8.40
CA ASP A 123 17.03 6.35 9.36
C ASP A 123 15.67 6.60 8.70
N ILE A 124 14.71 5.72 9.00
CA ILE A 124 13.36 5.80 8.45
C ILE A 124 12.59 7.02 8.99
N GLU A 125 12.81 7.42 10.23
CA GLU A 125 12.12 8.57 10.82
C GLU A 125 12.72 9.88 10.29
N GLY A 126 14.04 9.94 10.09
CA GLY A 126 14.70 11.04 9.40
C GLY A 126 14.22 11.19 7.96
N LEU A 127 14.15 10.09 7.20
CA LEU A 127 13.58 10.08 5.85
C LEU A 127 12.14 10.57 5.85
N ARG A 128 11.28 10.00 6.69
CA ARG A 128 9.88 10.37 6.80
C ARG A 128 9.71 11.86 7.05
N ARG A 129 10.42 12.43 8.02
CA ARG A 129 10.35 13.85 8.35
C ARG A 129 10.75 14.73 7.17
N HIS A 130 11.82 14.36 6.48
CA HIS A 130 12.27 15.07 5.30
C HIS A 130 11.24 15.02 4.16
N LEU A 131 10.61 13.86 3.92
CA LEU A 131 9.56 13.72 2.93
C LEU A 131 8.30 14.51 3.31
N ASP A 132 7.86 14.42 4.56
CA ASP A 132 6.71 15.16 5.09
C ASP A 132 6.91 16.68 4.92
N GLU A 133 8.10 17.19 5.26
CA GLU A 133 8.49 18.59 5.06
C GLU A 133 8.46 18.98 3.57
N THR A 134 8.97 18.10 2.69
CA THR A 134 9.07 18.40 1.25
C THR A 134 7.71 18.34 0.55
N LEU A 135 6.85 17.43 0.97
CA LEU A 135 5.50 17.26 0.44
C LEU A 135 4.49 18.22 1.06
N GLY A 136 4.83 18.86 2.19
CA GLY A 136 3.94 19.75 2.93
C GLY A 136 2.76 19.03 3.60
N ALA A 137 2.89 17.71 3.82
CA ALA A 137 1.85 16.87 4.41
C ALA A 137 2.47 15.83 5.35
N GLN A 138 1.82 15.57 6.47
CA GLN A 138 2.25 14.51 7.38
C GLN A 138 1.86 13.14 6.84
N SER A 139 2.78 12.18 6.88
CA SER A 139 2.49 10.79 6.55
C SER A 139 1.86 10.03 7.70
N THR A 140 1.02 9.06 7.37
CA THR A 140 0.80 7.89 8.21
C THR A 140 1.92 6.88 7.94
N ALA A 141 2.48 6.29 9.00
CA ALA A 141 3.61 5.38 8.90
C ALA A 141 3.43 4.18 9.82
N GLY A 142 3.83 2.99 9.36
CA GLY A 142 3.71 1.79 10.17
C GLY A 142 3.93 0.49 9.40
N PHE A 143 4.06 -0.60 10.16
CA PHE A 143 4.02 -1.95 9.58
C PHE A 143 2.63 -2.27 9.07
N CYS A 144 2.57 -2.97 7.94
CA CYS A 144 1.33 -3.58 7.52
C CYS A 144 0.98 -4.74 8.44
N GLU A 145 -0.28 -4.78 8.84
CA GLU A 145 -0.92 -5.95 9.39
C GLU A 145 -1.46 -6.83 8.25
N TYR A 146 -1.74 -8.08 8.60
CA TYR A 146 -2.16 -9.09 7.64
C TYR A 146 -3.38 -9.82 8.17
N THR A 147 -4.34 -10.05 7.29
CA THR A 147 -5.59 -10.75 7.62
C THR A 147 -5.93 -11.79 6.55
N GLY A 148 -6.49 -12.91 6.99
CA GLY A 148 -7.08 -13.94 6.12
C GLY A 148 -8.50 -13.61 5.63
N ASP A 149 -9.11 -12.53 6.13
CA ASP A 149 -10.49 -12.14 5.78
C ASP A 149 -10.55 -11.12 4.61
N HIS A 150 -11.72 -10.52 4.39
CA HIS A 150 -11.97 -9.53 3.34
C HIS A 150 -11.50 -8.11 3.66
N GLN A 151 -11.14 -7.81 4.92
CA GLN A 151 -10.88 -6.45 5.34
C GLN A 151 -9.59 -5.90 4.74
N ARG A 152 -9.62 -4.69 4.21
CA ARG A 152 -8.48 -4.05 3.55
C ARG A 152 -8.39 -2.58 3.92
N ASN A 153 -7.16 -2.10 4.06
CA ASN A 153 -6.84 -0.67 4.09
C ASN A 153 -5.36 -0.46 3.73
N HIS A 154 -4.91 0.79 3.70
CA HIS A 154 -3.52 1.17 3.41
C HIS A 154 -2.44 0.41 4.20
N PHE A 155 -2.78 -0.12 5.38
CA PHE A 155 -1.90 -0.85 6.29
C PHE A 155 -2.42 -2.24 6.67
N LEU A 156 -3.49 -2.75 6.04
CA LEU A 156 -4.04 -4.09 6.29
C LEU A 156 -4.16 -4.85 4.98
N LYS A 157 -3.29 -5.85 4.80
CA LYS A 157 -3.18 -6.63 3.56
C LYS A 157 -3.68 -8.06 3.75
N SER A 158 -3.83 -8.77 2.64
CA SER A 158 -4.04 -10.23 2.65
C SER A 158 -2.86 -10.96 3.29
N GLU A 159 -3.13 -11.99 4.10
CA GLU A 159 -2.10 -12.92 4.61
C GLU A 159 -1.26 -13.57 3.50
N LEU A 160 -1.80 -13.69 2.28
CA LEU A 160 -1.07 -14.18 1.12
C LEU A 160 0.13 -13.29 0.74
N ASP A 161 0.14 -12.03 1.20
CA ASP A 161 1.21 -11.05 0.98
C ASP A 161 2.10 -10.85 2.22
N SER A 162 1.89 -11.61 3.29
CA SER A 162 2.68 -11.55 4.53
C SER A 162 4.18 -11.81 4.32
N TRP A 163 4.55 -12.47 3.21
CA TRP A 163 5.95 -12.68 2.84
C TRP A 163 6.69 -11.36 2.55
N GLN A 164 5.97 -10.31 2.14
CA GLN A 164 6.54 -8.99 1.83
C GLN A 164 6.99 -8.25 3.10
N ALA A 165 6.31 -8.48 4.23
CA ALA A 165 6.60 -7.91 5.55
C ALA A 165 6.83 -6.38 5.50
N GLU A 166 5.82 -5.68 4.97
CA GLU A 166 5.90 -4.29 4.56
C GLU A 166 5.83 -3.30 5.73
N TYR A 167 6.57 -2.21 5.60
CA TYR A 167 6.41 -0.97 6.33
C TYR A 167 6.07 0.11 5.30
N ARG A 168 5.02 0.89 5.54
CA ARG A 168 4.54 1.89 4.58
C ARG A 168 4.64 3.29 5.15
N LEU A 169 4.89 4.23 4.25
CA LEU A 169 4.56 5.65 4.42
C LEU A 169 3.44 5.97 3.44
N PHE A 170 2.40 6.66 3.92
CA PHE A 170 1.24 7.05 3.13
C PHE A 170 0.95 8.53 3.33
N TRP A 171 0.76 9.28 2.24
CA TRP A 171 0.31 10.66 2.24
C TRP A 171 -1.00 10.80 1.45
N PRO A 172 -1.97 11.60 1.93
CA PRO A 172 -3.24 11.83 1.23
C PRO A 172 -3.08 12.80 0.03
N ILE A 173 -2.08 12.56 -0.81
CA ILE A 173 -1.76 13.33 -2.02
C ILE A 173 -1.98 12.40 -3.22
N ARG A 174 -2.88 12.76 -4.13
CA ARG A 174 -3.34 11.85 -5.20
C ARG A 174 -2.48 11.89 -6.47
N GLU A 175 -1.63 12.90 -6.59
CA GLU A 175 -0.81 13.11 -7.77
C GLU A 175 0.60 12.57 -7.53
N ARG A 176 1.22 12.01 -8.58
CA ARG A 176 2.65 11.62 -8.53
C ARG A 176 3.48 12.87 -8.24
N VAL A 177 4.45 12.72 -7.34
CA VAL A 177 5.41 13.79 -7.03
C VAL A 177 6.83 13.25 -7.21
N GLU A 178 7.72 14.13 -7.66
CA GLU A 178 9.16 13.87 -7.65
C GLU A 178 9.80 14.61 -6.48
N VAL A 179 10.55 13.89 -5.65
CA VAL A 179 11.15 14.42 -4.43
C VAL A 179 12.66 14.31 -4.52
N GLN A 180 13.35 15.40 -4.22
CA GLN A 180 14.80 15.42 -4.12
C GLN A 180 15.23 14.84 -2.78
N LEU A 181 15.91 13.69 -2.81
CA LEU A 181 16.54 13.10 -1.64
C LEU A 181 17.89 13.75 -1.33
N ARG A 182 18.22 13.75 -0.04
CA ARG A 182 19.57 14.06 0.46
C ARG A 182 20.47 12.81 0.37
N PRO A 183 21.79 12.98 0.17
CA PRO A 183 22.74 11.87 0.27
C PRO A 183 22.72 11.22 1.65
N GLY A 184 23.05 9.93 1.71
CA GLY A 184 23.20 9.19 2.97
C GLY A 184 21.89 8.81 3.65
N ILE A 185 20.77 8.83 2.93
CA ILE A 185 19.47 8.30 3.43
C ILE A 185 19.46 6.78 3.42
N ALA A 186 20.15 6.17 2.45
CA ALA A 186 20.21 4.74 2.27
C ALA A 186 21.62 4.26 1.91
N GLU A 187 21.85 2.97 2.12
CA GLU A 187 23.08 2.26 1.72
C GLU A 187 22.71 1.18 0.71
N LEU A 188 23.51 1.04 -0.36
CA LEU A 188 23.35 -0.07 -1.29
C LEU A 188 23.70 -1.38 -0.59
N VAL A 189 22.80 -2.35 -0.63
CA VAL A 189 23.01 -3.66 0.01
C VAL A 189 23.34 -4.72 -1.03
N CYS A 190 22.58 -4.76 -2.12
CA CYS A 190 22.79 -5.74 -3.17
C CYS A 190 22.17 -5.29 -4.50
N THR A 191 22.70 -5.88 -5.55
CA THR A 191 22.21 -5.80 -6.93
C THR A 191 22.10 -7.22 -7.48
N TRP A 192 21.15 -7.44 -8.39
CA TRP A 192 20.93 -8.72 -9.05
C TRP A 192 21.02 -8.58 -10.56
#